data_AF-A0A4R6BEJ2-F1
#
_entry.id   AF-A0A4R6BEJ2-F1
#
_cell.length_a   1.000
_cell.length_b   1.000
_cell.length_c   1.000
_cell.angle_alpha   90.00
_cell.angle_beta   90.00
_cell.angle_gamma   90.00
#
_symmetry.space_group_name_H-M   'P 1'
#
loop_
_entity.id
_entity.type
_entity.pdbx_description
1 polymer ?
#
loop_
_entity_poly.entity_id
_entity_poly.type
_entity_poly.pdbx_seq_one_letter_code
_entity_poly.pdbx_strand_id
1 'polypeptide(L)'
;MKDKYRLRSQTIERRFADAKEQLGLRWTRFRGIKKVTMETTLIFACMNLKKMANFLVPDHEGTRYKYTDKSLFIIFRRKRKDKPILKMSLSTV
;
A
#
# COMPACT_ATOMS: atom_id res chain seq x y z
N MET A 1 30.34 -6.88 -2.78
CA MET A 1 29.41 -6.57 -3.89
C MET A 1 28.62 -7.80 -4.36
N LYS A 2 29.27 -8.97 -4.53
CA LYS A 2 28.62 -10.23 -4.94
C LYS A 2 27.50 -10.71 -4.00
N ASP A 3 27.65 -10.56 -2.67
CA ASP A 3 26.67 -11.13 -1.72
C ASP A 3 25.35 -10.34 -1.66
N LYS A 4 25.41 -9.00 -1.76
CA LYS A 4 24.18 -8.18 -1.86
C LYS A 4 23.40 -8.48 -3.14
N TYR A 5 24.09 -8.79 -4.23
CA TYR A 5 23.45 -9.17 -5.50
C TYR A 5 22.80 -10.55 -5.41
N ARG A 6 23.44 -11.52 -4.73
CA ARG A 6 22.86 -12.85 -4.46
C ARG A 6 21.53 -12.79 -3.71
N LEU A 7 21.40 -11.87 -2.75
CA LEU A 7 20.16 -11.69 -1.95
C LEU A 7 19.06 -10.90 -2.68
N ARG A 8 19.37 -10.28 -3.83
CA ARG A 8 18.41 -9.47 -4.57
C ARG A 8 17.22 -10.30 -5.06
N SER A 9 17.46 -11.47 -5.62
CA SER A 9 16.39 -12.36 -6.11
C SER A 9 15.46 -12.74 -4.96
N GLN A 10 16.00 -13.20 -3.83
CA GLN A 10 15.21 -13.58 -2.66
C GLN A 10 14.38 -12.41 -2.10
N THR A 11 14.95 -11.20 -2.04
CA THR A 11 14.23 -10.02 -1.55
C THR A 11 13.12 -9.57 -2.50
N ILE A 12 13.33 -9.70 -3.81
CA ILE A 12 12.32 -9.43 -4.84
C ILE A 12 11.18 -10.45 -4.75
N GLU A 13 11.48 -11.74 -4.66
CA GLU A 13 10.48 -12.80 -4.55
C GLU A 13 9.61 -12.64 -3.29
N ARG A 14 10.22 -12.32 -2.14
CA ARG A 14 9.46 -12.00 -0.91
C ARG A 14 8.52 -10.82 -1.10
N ARG A 15 8.96 -9.75 -1.79
CA ARG A 15 8.12 -8.58 -2.07
C ARG A 15 6.95 -8.91 -2.99
N PHE A 16 7.17 -9.75 -4.00
CA PHE A 16 6.09 -10.21 -4.86
C PHE A 16 5.10 -11.12 -4.13
N ALA A 17 5.58 -12.00 -3.25
CA ALA A 17 4.71 -12.82 -2.41
C ALA A 17 3.84 -11.95 -1.47
N ASP A 18 4.44 -10.99 -0.77
CA ASP A 18 3.71 -10.05 0.09
C ASP A 18 2.67 -9.25 -0.71
N ALA A 19 3.02 -8.79 -1.91
CA ALA A 19 2.11 -8.02 -2.75
C ALA A 19 0.89 -8.85 -3.19
N LYS A 20 1.09 -10.14 -3.49
CA LYS A 20 0.02 -11.06 -3.89
C LYS A 20 -0.94 -11.33 -2.74
N GLU A 21 -0.42 -11.66 -1.55
CA GLU A 21 -1.23 -12.11 -0.42
C GLU A 21 -1.78 -10.95 0.44
N GLN A 22 -0.98 -9.92 0.73
CA GLN A 22 -1.39 -8.82 1.63
C GLN A 22 -2.12 -7.68 0.91
N LEU A 23 -1.76 -7.40 -0.35
CA LEU A 23 -2.31 -6.28 -1.11
C LEU A 23 -3.28 -6.73 -2.22
N GLY A 24 -3.60 -8.02 -2.28
CA GLY A 24 -4.63 -8.56 -3.17
C GLY A 24 -4.24 -8.63 -4.64
N LEU A 25 -2.94 -8.62 -4.98
CA LEU A 25 -2.47 -8.75 -6.36
C LEU A 25 -2.53 -10.19 -6.92
N ARG A 26 -3.15 -11.14 -6.20
CA ARG A 26 -3.41 -12.49 -6.72
C ARG A 26 -4.33 -12.47 -7.94
N TRP A 27 -5.25 -11.52 -7.98
CA TRP A 27 -6.17 -11.30 -9.10
C TRP A 27 -6.23 -9.83 -9.49
N THR A 28 -6.54 -9.55 -10.74
CA THR A 28 -6.72 -8.18 -11.23
C THR A 28 -8.10 -7.67 -10.81
N ARG A 29 -8.14 -6.63 -9.98
CA ARG A 29 -9.40 -6.02 -9.51
C ARG A 29 -10.01 -5.08 -10.54
N PHE A 30 -9.18 -4.51 -11.41
CA PHE A 30 -9.60 -3.55 -12.44
C PHE A 30 -9.51 -4.13 -13.84
N ARG A 31 -10.42 -3.69 -14.71
CA ARG A 31 -10.39 -4.02 -16.15
C ARG A 31 -9.54 -3.01 -16.93
N GLY A 32 -8.67 -3.52 -17.78
CA GLY A 32 -7.80 -2.74 -18.67
C GLY A 32 -6.41 -2.47 -18.10
N ILE A 33 -5.39 -2.55 -18.97
CA ILE A 33 -3.97 -2.49 -18.59
C ILE A 33 -3.65 -1.20 -17.83
N LYS A 34 -4.11 -0.04 -18.32
CA LYS A 34 -3.83 1.27 -17.70
C LYS A 34 -4.20 1.32 -16.21
N LYS A 35 -5.34 0.75 -15.83
CA LYS A 35 -5.82 0.76 -14.42
C LYS A 35 -5.03 -0.21 -13.55
N VAL A 36 -4.73 -1.40 -14.06
CA VAL A 36 -3.90 -2.41 -13.36
C VAL A 36 -2.47 -1.89 -13.17
N THR A 37 -1.89 -1.25 -14.19
CA THR A 37 -0.55 -0.64 -14.09
C THR A 37 -0.52 0.47 -13.05
N MET A 38 -1.56 1.31 -12.97
CA MET A 38 -1.65 2.36 -11.95
C MET A 38 -1.71 1.77 -10.53
N GLU A 39 -2.56 0.76 -10.32
CA GLU A 39 -2.69 0.07 -9.03
C GLU A 39 -1.36 -0.57 -8.59
N THR A 40 -0.76 -1.37 -9.47
CA THR A 40 0.49 -2.10 -9.17
C THR A 40 1.63 -1.12 -8.89
N THR A 41 1.75 -0.05 -9.68
CA THR A 41 2.79 0.98 -9.49
C THR A 41 2.62 1.69 -8.16
N LEU A 42 1.40 2.06 -7.77
CA LEU A 42 1.13 2.70 -6.49
C LEU A 42 1.49 1.78 -5.31
N ILE A 43 1.12 0.50 -5.40
CA ILE A 43 1.44 -0.51 -4.38
C ILE A 43 2.96 -0.63 -4.17
N PHE A 44 3.74 -0.80 -5.24
CA PHE A 44 5.18 -0.94 -5.13
C PHE A 44 5.86 0.37 -4.69
N ALA A 45 5.33 1.53 -5.10
CA ALA A 45 5.79 2.82 -4.59
C ALA A 45 5.61 2.90 -3.06
N CYS A 46 4.42 2.57 -2.53
CA CYS A 46 4.17 2.55 -1.09
C CYS A 46 5.05 1.56 -0.33
N MET A 47 5.32 0.37 -0.89
CA MET A 47 6.24 -0.59 -0.28
C MET A 47 7.67 -0.05 -0.18
N ASN A 48 8.14 0.66 -1.21
CA ASN A 48 9.45 1.29 -1.20
C ASN A 48 9.51 2.46 -0.22
N LEU A 49 8.47 3.28 -0.14
CA LEU A 49 8.37 4.35 0.86
C LEU A 49 8.40 3.80 2.29
N LYS A 50 7.69 2.71 2.57
CA LYS A 50 7.74 2.01 3.87
C LYS A 50 9.16 1.54 4.19
N LYS A 51 9.88 1.01 3.19
CA LYS A 51 11.28 0.59 3.35
C LYS A 51 12.17 1.80 3.70
N MET A 52 12.03 2.92 3.00
CA MET A 52 12.79 4.14 3.27
C MET A 52 12.51 4.71 4.66
N ALA A 53 11.24 4.77 5.07
CA ALA A 53 10.86 5.22 6.40
C ALA A 53 11.54 4.38 7.50
N ASN A 54 11.55 3.06 7.33
CA ASN A 54 12.23 2.16 8.27
C ASN A 54 13.76 2.34 8.31
N PHE A 55 14.39 2.85 7.25
CA PHE A 55 15.84 3.15 7.26
C PHE A 55 16.17 4.48 7.94
N LEU A 56 15.26 5.46 7.87
CA LEU A 56 15.48 6.81 8.39
C LEU A 56 15.20 6.92 9.90
N VAL A 57 14.37 6.04 10.45
CA VAL A 57 14.07 6.02 11.89
C VAL A 57 15.15 5.19 12.59
N PRO A 58 16.02 5.79 13.44
CA PRO A 58 16.99 5.05 14.20
C PRO A 58 16.29 4.10 15.18
N ASP A 59 16.79 2.87 15.28
CA ASP A 59 16.27 1.88 16.21
C ASP A 59 16.51 2.37 17.64
N HIS A 60 15.45 2.83 18.31
CA HIS A 60 15.43 2.79 19.77
C HIS A 60 15.32 1.31 20.17
N GLU A 61 16.33 0.89 20.91
CA GLU A 61 16.57 -0.47 21.39
C GLU A 61 15.30 -1.29 21.68
N GLY A 62 15.20 -2.44 21.00
CA GLY A 62 14.33 -3.54 21.40
C GLY A 62 12.90 -3.54 20.86
N THR A 63 12.43 -2.48 20.19
CA THR A 63 11.11 -2.55 19.53
C THR A 63 11.28 -2.59 18.02
N ARG A 64 11.12 -3.78 17.41
CA ARG A 64 10.57 -3.83 16.05
C ARG A 64 9.33 -2.96 16.10
N TYR A 65 9.34 -1.79 15.46
CA TYR A 65 8.15 -0.97 15.32
C TYR A 65 7.11 -1.82 14.58
N LYS A 66 6.26 -2.49 15.35
CA LYS A 66 4.95 -2.88 14.92
C LYS A 66 4.24 -1.54 14.74
N TYR A 67 4.34 -0.99 13.53
CA TYR A 67 3.25 -0.18 12.98
C TYR A 67 2.02 -1.10 13.01
N THR A 68 1.43 -1.21 14.20
CA THR A 68 0.06 -1.63 14.36
C THR A 68 -0.73 -0.58 13.63
N ASP A 69 -1.45 -1.09 12.67
CA ASP A 69 -2.34 -0.50 11.69
C ASP A 69 -3.45 0.41 12.28
N LYS A 70 -3.25 1.05 13.44
CA LYS A 70 -4.26 1.88 14.10
C LYS A 70 -3.99 3.38 14.00
N SER A 71 -2.74 3.84 14.05
CA SER A 71 -2.42 5.28 14.00
C SER A 71 -2.32 5.85 12.59
N LEU A 72 -1.81 5.09 11.61
CA LEU A 72 -1.84 5.46 10.18
C LEU A 72 -3.29 5.53 9.63
N PHE A 73 -4.19 4.74 10.20
CA PHE A 73 -5.63 4.75 9.87
C PHE A 73 -6.31 6.08 10.23
N ILE A 74 -5.80 6.82 11.23
CA ILE A 74 -6.35 8.12 11.65
C ILE A 74 -5.94 9.24 10.68
N ILE A 75 -4.71 9.19 10.17
CA ILE A 75 -4.16 10.24 9.29
C ILE A 75 -4.84 10.20 7.91
N PHE A 76 -5.17 9.02 7.38
CA PHE A 76 -5.77 8.89 6.03
C PHE A 76 -7.32 8.94 5.99
N ARG A 77 -8.02 8.77 7.13
CA ARG A 77 -9.50 8.83 7.19
C ARG A 77 -10.09 10.25 7.15
N ARG A 78 -9.29 11.32 7.23
CA ARG A 78 -9.82 12.69 7.37
C ARG A 78 -10.08 13.43 6.04
N LYS A 79 -9.87 12.81 4.87
CA LYS A 79 -10.01 13.52 3.57
C LYS A 79 -10.93 12.84 2.54
N ARG A 80 -12.03 12.21 2.98
CA ARG A 80 -13.08 11.62 2.11
C ARG A 80 -14.50 11.84 2.67
N LYS A 81 -14.80 13.04 3.17
CA LYS A 81 -16.14 13.65 3.15
C LYS A 81 -15.82 15.05 2.65
N ASP A 82 -16.08 15.40 1.39
CA ASP A 82 -17.38 15.75 0.78
C ASP A 82 -17.19 15.55 -0.76
N LYS A 83 -18.11 15.07 -1.61
CA LYS A 83 -19.56 15.16 -1.76
C LYS A 83 -20.01 13.95 -2.62
N PRO A 84 -21.31 13.62 -2.66
CA PRO A 84 -21.94 13.51 -3.98
C PRO A 84 -23.11 14.49 -4.14
N ILE A 85 -23.04 15.21 -5.25
CA ILE A 85 -24.13 15.90 -5.93
C ILE A 85 -25.13 14.83 -6.40
N LEU A 86 -26.43 15.17 -6.42
CA LEU A 86 -27.63 14.37 -6.75
C LEU A 86 -28.47 13.94 -5.54
N LYS A 87 -29.15 14.91 -4.92
CA LYS A 87 -30.53 14.68 -4.44
C LYS A 87 -31.47 15.13 -5.56
N MET A 88 -31.65 14.29 -6.57
CA MET A 88 -32.76 14.43 -7.51
C MET A 88 -33.96 13.82 -6.79
N SER A 89 -34.82 14.68 -6.27
CA SER A 89 -36.04 14.28 -5.55
C SER A 89 -36.95 13.52 -6.51
N LEU A 90 -37.17 12.24 -6.24
CA LEU A 90 -38.31 11.49 -6.73
C LEU A 90 -39.23 11.23 -5.55
N SER A 91 -40.25 12.08 -5.43
CA SER A 91 -41.65 11.76 -5.12
C SER A 91 -41.97 10.82 -3.96
N THR A 92 -42.54 11.36 -2.88
CA THR A 92 -43.79 10.85 -2.26
C THR A 92 -44.42 11.90 -1.34
N VAL A 93 -45.72 12.16 -1.57
CA VAL A 93 -46.65 13.18 -1.03
C VAL A 93 -46.60 14.54 -1.72
#